data_AF-A0A1E8FBB2-F1
#
_entry.id   AF-A0A1E8FBB2-F1
#
_cell.length_a   1.000
_cell.length_b   1.000
_cell.length_c   1.000
_cell.angle_alpha   90.00
_cell.angle_beta   90.00
_cell.angle_gamma   90.00
#
_symmetry.space_group_name_H-M   'P 1'
#
loop_
_entity.id
_entity.type
_entity.pdbx_description
1 polymer ?
#
loop_
_entity_poly.entity_id
_entity_poly.type
_entity_poly.pdbx_seq_one_letter_code
_entity_poly.pdbx_strand_id
1 'polypeptide(L)'
;MSSHTSAATQPAVLIVRLSAMGDIVMASGLPSSLKQHFDNRVTISWLVEAPYASLVANHPDVDNVITWPKQEWRKLAQAGRYLALIKAILRFRKMLKSYHFDMVVDAQGLLKSALLAIFTGARRRVGFNSKERSQWLLTEVYDKPLSNDISSEYKFLASQFSDTPFQLTLNLSNEDRVAAKAQLEKSGIESPYLVIAPFTTRPQKHWLLPHWHELLTTLGKAGHKIVVLGGPADKHQAAQLTQNYAHCVSLAGSLSITESAAVIAQCQALIGVDTGLTHIGMVYQRPTIAIFGSTRPYTQTQNPAARILYADIACAPCKRRPTCDGRFDCMQAVTPQMVQQTLEGLL
;
A
#
# COMPACT_ATOMS: atom_id res chain seq x y z
N MET A 1 -52.95 -3.61 17.06
CA MET A 1 -51.73 -4.35 16.65
C MET A 1 -50.76 -3.32 16.08
N SER A 2 -49.98 -2.67 16.95
CA SER A 2 -49.01 -1.66 16.54
C SER A 2 -47.66 -2.35 16.43
N SER A 3 -47.23 -2.60 15.19
CA SER A 3 -45.91 -3.12 14.88
C SER A 3 -44.86 -2.08 15.27
N HIS A 4 -44.17 -2.31 16.38
CA HIS A 4 -42.94 -1.61 16.71
C HIS A 4 -41.85 -2.05 15.73
N THR A 5 -41.75 -1.36 14.59
CA THR A 5 -40.54 -1.39 13.77
C THR A 5 -39.45 -0.67 14.54
N SER A 6 -38.67 -1.42 15.32
CA SER A 6 -37.38 -0.98 15.84
C SER A 6 -36.59 -0.42 14.66
N ALA A 7 -36.28 0.88 14.68
CA ALA A 7 -35.38 1.46 13.69
C ALA A 7 -34.04 0.72 13.80
N ALA A 8 -33.76 -0.17 12.85
CA ALA A 8 -32.54 -0.94 12.84
C ALA A 8 -31.36 0.03 12.84
N THR A 9 -30.59 0.04 13.92
CA THR A 9 -29.38 0.87 14.02
C THR A 9 -28.47 0.54 12.84
N GLN A 10 -27.99 1.58 12.17
CA GLN A 10 -27.12 1.46 11.01
C GLN A 10 -25.89 0.60 11.36
N PRO A 11 -25.62 -0.50 10.64
CA PRO A 11 -24.46 -1.34 10.94
C PRO A 11 -23.16 -0.55 10.86
N ALA A 12 -22.22 -0.78 11.77
CA ALA A 12 -20.91 -0.13 11.80
C ALA A 12 -19.77 -1.15 11.75
N VAL A 13 -18.88 -1.02 10.78
CA VAL A 13 -17.74 -1.91 10.56
C VAL A 13 -16.44 -1.13 10.62
N LEU A 14 -15.44 -1.69 11.32
CA LEU A 14 -14.07 -1.18 11.32
C LEU A 14 -13.15 -2.11 10.52
N ILE A 15 -12.46 -1.58 9.51
CA ILE A 15 -11.32 -2.24 8.88
C ILE A 15 -10.05 -1.84 9.63
N VAL A 16 -9.26 -2.82 10.07
CA VAL A 16 -7.95 -2.57 10.68
C VAL A 16 -6.86 -2.99 9.70
N ARG A 17 -6.31 -2.00 8.98
CA ARG A 17 -5.09 -2.15 8.18
C ARG A 17 -4.20 -0.93 8.42
N LEU A 18 -3.19 -1.12 9.26
CA LEU A 18 -2.36 -0.06 9.82
C LEU A 18 -1.22 0.37 8.90
N SER A 19 -0.61 -0.61 8.22
CA SER A 19 0.64 -0.49 7.46
C SER A 19 0.92 -1.78 6.65
N ALA A 20 1.85 -1.85 5.71
CA ALA A 20 2.54 -0.74 5.06
C ALA A 20 1.72 -0.22 3.87
N MET A 21 2.20 0.83 3.21
CA MET A 21 1.53 1.46 2.06
C MET A 21 1.05 0.45 1.02
N GLY A 22 1.91 -0.48 0.56
CA GLY A 22 1.53 -1.49 -0.42
C GLY A 22 0.35 -2.35 0.02
N ASP A 23 0.31 -2.76 1.29
CA ASP A 23 -0.79 -3.56 1.82
C ASP A 23 -2.09 -2.76 2.00
N ILE A 24 -1.99 -1.46 2.30
CA ILE A 24 -3.16 -0.56 2.35
C ILE A 24 -3.77 -0.46 0.96
N VAL A 25 -2.92 -0.28 -0.06
CA VAL A 25 -3.34 -0.30 -1.46
C VAL A 25 -4.01 -1.64 -1.79
N MET A 26 -3.40 -2.77 -1.42
CA MET A 26 -3.97 -4.09 -1.68
C MET A 26 -5.26 -4.39 -0.92
N ALA A 27 -5.46 -3.80 0.26
CA ALA A 27 -6.68 -3.93 1.06
C ALA A 27 -7.80 -2.98 0.61
N SER A 28 -7.53 -2.07 -0.34
CA SER A 28 -8.47 -1.01 -0.74
C SER A 28 -9.76 -1.52 -1.38
N GLY A 29 -9.84 -2.78 -1.82
CA GLY A 29 -11.10 -3.37 -2.30
C GLY A 29 -12.02 -3.91 -1.20
N LEU A 30 -11.56 -3.98 0.06
CA LEU A 30 -12.40 -4.49 1.16
C LEU A 30 -13.64 -3.63 1.46
N PRO A 31 -13.56 -2.29 1.48
CA PRO A 31 -14.73 -1.45 1.75
C PRO A 31 -15.91 -1.70 0.81
N SER A 32 -15.67 -1.85 -0.50
CA SER A 32 -16.75 -2.05 -1.48
C SER A 32 -17.47 -3.39 -1.27
N SER A 33 -16.72 -4.47 -1.02
CA SER A 33 -17.30 -5.78 -0.68
C SER A 33 -18.12 -5.76 0.61
N LEU A 34 -17.67 -4.99 1.60
CA LEU A 34 -18.42 -4.80 2.85
C LEU A 34 -19.67 -3.93 2.65
N LYS A 35 -19.60 -2.84 1.87
CA LYS A 35 -20.79 -2.03 1.54
C LYS A 35 -21.88 -2.89 0.93
N GLN A 36 -21.53 -3.73 -0.03
CA GLN A 36 -22.49 -4.61 -0.70
C GLN A 36 -23.06 -5.68 0.23
N HIS A 37 -22.25 -6.30 1.10
CA HIS A 37 -22.73 -7.28 2.08
C HIS A 37 -23.87 -6.74 2.96
N PHE A 38 -23.88 -5.43 3.19
CA PHE A 38 -24.88 -4.74 4.02
C PHE A 38 -25.84 -3.85 3.19
N ASP A 39 -26.04 -4.13 1.90
CA ASP A 39 -26.92 -3.37 1.00
C ASP A 39 -26.66 -1.84 1.02
N ASN A 40 -25.38 -1.45 1.10
CA ASN A 40 -24.91 -0.06 1.24
C ASN A 40 -25.37 0.68 2.51
N ARG A 41 -26.00 0.00 3.47
CA ARG A 41 -26.46 0.61 4.72
C ARG A 41 -25.36 0.73 5.77
N VAL A 42 -24.26 -0.01 5.65
CA VAL A 42 -23.17 -0.01 6.64
C VAL A 42 -22.35 1.28 6.62
N THR A 43 -21.98 1.77 7.80
CA THR A 43 -20.89 2.75 7.98
C THR A 43 -19.56 2.02 8.11
N ILE A 44 -18.61 2.33 7.25
CA ILE A 44 -17.27 1.75 7.22
C ILE A 44 -16.28 2.77 7.75
N SER A 45 -15.55 2.37 8.79
CA SER A 45 -14.39 3.09 9.29
C SER A 45 -13.11 2.34 8.95
N TRP A 46 -12.02 3.07 8.73
CA TRP A 46 -10.69 2.48 8.50
C TRP A 46 -9.71 2.96 9.57
N LEU A 47 -9.14 2.04 10.36
CA LEU A 47 -8.07 2.31 11.30
C LEU A 47 -6.70 2.15 10.65
N VAL A 48 -5.93 3.24 10.59
CA VAL A 48 -4.65 3.32 9.86
C VAL A 48 -3.58 4.11 10.65
N GLU A 49 -2.30 3.92 10.35
CA GLU A 49 -1.24 4.82 10.85
C GLU A 49 -1.29 6.18 10.13
N ALA A 50 -1.05 7.28 10.86
CA ALA A 50 -1.18 8.65 10.36
C ALA A 50 -0.50 8.94 9.01
N PRO A 51 0.71 8.42 8.70
CA PRO A 51 1.36 8.66 7.41
C PRO A 51 0.57 8.15 6.19
N TYR A 52 -0.36 7.22 6.37
CA TYR A 52 -1.14 6.62 5.28
C TYR A 52 -2.61 7.03 5.29
N ALA A 53 -3.01 7.93 6.20
CA ALA A 53 -4.41 8.35 6.33
C ALA A 53 -4.95 8.97 5.04
N SER A 54 -4.15 9.77 4.34
CA SER A 54 -4.56 10.44 3.10
C SER A 54 -4.87 9.46 1.97
N LEU A 55 -4.25 8.27 1.94
CA LEU A 55 -4.52 7.26 0.91
C LEU A 55 -5.95 6.71 0.96
N VAL A 56 -6.56 6.67 2.15
CA VAL A 56 -7.89 6.12 2.36
C VAL A 56 -8.95 7.19 2.61
N ALA A 57 -8.54 8.45 2.80
CA ALA A 57 -9.44 9.57 3.12
C ALA A 57 -10.47 9.88 2.02
N ASN A 58 -10.08 9.73 0.75
CA ASN A 58 -10.97 10.00 -0.39
C ASN A 58 -11.65 8.73 -0.93
N HIS A 59 -11.51 7.59 -0.25
CA HIS A 59 -12.06 6.33 -0.71
C HIS A 59 -13.60 6.39 -0.70
N PRO A 60 -14.30 6.04 -1.81
CA PRO A 60 -15.75 6.26 -1.94
C PRO A 60 -16.58 5.49 -0.89
N ASP A 61 -16.11 4.30 -0.51
CA ASP A 61 -16.80 3.43 0.43
C ASP A 61 -16.28 3.52 1.89
N VAL A 62 -15.42 4.49 2.22
CA VAL A 62 -14.92 4.70 3.59
C VAL A 62 -15.51 5.98 4.15
N ASP A 63 -16.34 5.84 5.19
CA ASP A 63 -17.03 6.97 5.80
C ASP A 63 -16.17 7.69 6.84
N ASN A 64 -15.28 6.97 7.54
CA ASN A 64 -14.42 7.54 8.57
C ASN A 64 -13.00 6.98 8.51
N VAL A 65 -12.00 7.87 8.56
CA VAL A 65 -10.60 7.47 8.73
C VAL A 65 -10.17 7.74 10.17
N ILE A 66 -9.81 6.67 10.89
CA ILE A 66 -9.35 6.74 12.27
C ILE A 66 -7.83 6.55 12.27
N THR A 67 -7.11 7.51 12.85
CA THR A 67 -5.65 7.40 12.96
C THR A 67 -5.24 6.80 14.29
N TRP A 68 -4.33 5.82 14.26
CA TRP A 68 -3.75 5.25 15.47
C TRP A 68 -2.65 6.16 16.04
N PRO A 69 -2.76 6.68 17.29
CA PRO A 69 -1.78 7.58 17.91
C PRO A 69 -0.48 6.86 18.37
N LYS A 70 0.06 5.98 17.54
CA LYS A 70 1.27 5.18 17.80
C LYS A 70 2.48 6.03 18.18
N GLN A 71 2.67 7.18 17.54
CA GLN A 71 3.82 8.06 17.80
C GLN A 71 3.72 8.74 19.17
N GLU A 72 2.52 9.15 19.60
CA GLU A 72 2.29 9.65 20.95
C GLU A 72 2.63 8.58 21.98
N TRP A 73 2.11 7.36 21.78
CA TRP A 73 2.36 6.24 22.69
C TRP A 73 3.85 5.91 22.79
N ARG A 74 4.55 5.87 21.64
CA ARG A 74 5.99 5.64 21.59
C ARG A 74 6.77 6.71 22.35
N LYS A 75 6.46 8.00 22.15
CA LYS A 75 7.12 9.11 22.85
C LYS A 75 6.90 9.02 24.37
N LEU A 76 5.68 8.73 24.81
CA LEU A 76 5.37 8.59 26.24
C LEU A 76 6.11 7.40 26.87
N ALA A 77 6.17 6.25 26.17
CA ALA A 77 6.91 5.08 26.63
C ALA A 77 8.42 5.35 26.73
N GLN A 78 9.00 5.99 25.70
CA GLN A 78 10.43 6.34 25.67
C GLN A 78 10.80 7.35 26.77
N ALA A 79 9.88 8.23 27.14
CA ALA A 79 10.07 9.18 28.23
C ALA A 79 9.77 8.58 29.63
N GLY A 80 9.49 7.28 29.74
CA GLY A 80 9.14 6.63 31.01
C GLY A 80 7.80 7.08 31.62
N ARG A 81 6.96 7.77 30.86
CA ARG A 81 5.70 8.37 31.34
C ARG A 81 4.54 7.37 31.29
N TYR A 82 4.66 6.24 31.97
CA TYR A 82 3.72 5.11 31.87
C TYR A 82 2.28 5.45 32.28
N LEU A 83 2.08 6.27 33.32
CA LEU A 83 0.73 6.72 33.71
C LEU A 83 0.05 7.54 32.60
N ALA A 84 0.81 8.41 31.93
CA ALA A 84 0.30 9.18 30.80
C ALA A 84 0.02 8.28 29.59
N LEU A 85 0.86 7.28 29.33
CA LEU A 85 0.65 6.28 28.29
C LEU A 85 -0.64 5.50 28.52
N ILE A 86 -0.88 5.00 29.74
CA ILE A 86 -2.11 4.27 30.09
C ILE A 86 -3.33 5.18 29.88
N LYS A 87 -3.26 6.45 30.31
CA LYS A 87 -4.34 7.43 30.06
C LYS A 87 -4.59 7.64 28.56
N ALA A 88 -3.54 7.74 27.74
CA ALA A 88 -3.66 7.87 26.29
C ALA A 88 -4.31 6.63 25.63
N ILE A 89 -3.91 5.43 26.06
CA ILE A 89 -4.52 4.16 25.59
C ILE A 89 -5.99 4.07 26.00
N LEU A 90 -6.33 4.39 27.25
CA LEU A 90 -7.72 4.37 27.73
C LEU A 90 -8.58 5.41 27.02
N ARG A 91 -8.05 6.61 26.75
CA ARG A 91 -8.71 7.64 25.94
C ARG A 91 -9.01 7.11 24.54
N PHE A 92 -8.03 6.51 23.88
CA PHE A 92 -8.19 5.95 22.54
C PHE A 92 -9.19 4.79 22.52
N ARG A 93 -9.14 3.90 23.52
CA ARG A 93 -10.15 2.83 23.71
C ARG A 93 -11.55 3.40 23.90
N LYS A 94 -11.72 4.44 24.73
CA LYS A 94 -13.01 5.11 24.94
C LYS A 94 -13.55 5.70 23.62
N MET A 95 -12.68 6.34 22.84
CA MET A 95 -13.00 6.87 21.53
C MET A 95 -13.40 5.75 20.55
N LEU A 96 -12.66 4.65 20.46
CA LEU A 96 -13.04 3.52 19.59
C LEU A 96 -14.39 2.90 19.99
N LYS A 97 -14.69 2.82 21.29
CA LYS A 97 -15.97 2.31 21.79
C LYS A 97 -17.17 3.20 21.43
N SER A 98 -16.98 4.51 21.27
CA SER A 98 -18.09 5.42 20.94
C SER A 98 -18.58 5.28 19.51
N TYR A 99 -17.83 4.59 18.64
CA TYR A 99 -18.29 4.26 17.28
C TYR A 99 -19.24 3.06 17.24
N HIS A 100 -19.39 2.32 18.35
CA HIS A 100 -20.32 1.19 18.46
C HIS A 100 -20.21 0.17 17.31
N PHE A 101 -18.99 -0.18 16.90
CA PHE A 101 -18.75 -1.15 15.83
C PHE A 101 -19.40 -2.52 16.13
N ASP A 102 -20.22 -3.00 15.21
CA ASP A 102 -20.78 -4.35 15.23
C ASP A 102 -19.72 -5.40 14.88
N MET A 103 -18.84 -5.03 13.94
CA MET A 103 -17.80 -5.91 13.42
C MET A 103 -16.45 -5.19 13.23
N VAL A 104 -15.37 -5.92 13.44
CA VAL A 104 -14.02 -5.53 13.01
C VAL A 104 -13.49 -6.55 12.02
N VAL A 105 -12.93 -6.07 10.90
CA VAL A 105 -12.14 -6.86 9.95
C VAL A 105 -10.66 -6.53 10.14
N ASP A 106 -9.94 -7.40 10.86
CA ASP A 106 -8.48 -7.32 11.02
C ASP A 106 -7.78 -7.87 9.78
N ALA A 107 -7.60 -6.97 8.80
CA ALA A 107 -6.85 -7.22 7.57
C ALA A 107 -5.33 -7.12 7.77
N GLN A 108 -4.83 -6.84 8.98
CA GLN A 108 -3.39 -6.74 9.29
C GLN A 108 -2.80 -8.09 9.72
N GLY A 109 -3.50 -8.82 10.59
CA GLY A 109 -3.09 -10.15 11.07
C GLY A 109 -1.87 -10.14 12.00
N LEU A 110 -1.74 -9.12 12.87
CA LEU A 110 -0.67 -9.00 13.87
C LEU A 110 -1.26 -8.87 15.28
N LEU A 111 -0.48 -9.13 16.33
CA LEU A 111 -0.96 -9.00 17.70
C LEU A 111 -1.42 -7.56 18.01
N LYS A 112 -0.67 -6.57 17.54
CA LYS A 112 -1.02 -5.15 17.72
C LYS A 112 -2.38 -4.79 17.09
N SER A 113 -2.72 -5.34 15.93
CA SER A 113 -3.99 -5.03 15.26
C SER A 113 -5.15 -5.71 15.95
N ALA A 114 -4.97 -6.97 16.37
CA ALA A 114 -5.99 -7.70 17.11
C ALA A 114 -6.28 -7.08 18.49
N LEU A 115 -5.27 -6.52 19.17
CA LEU A 115 -5.47 -5.74 20.40
C LEU A 115 -6.31 -4.47 20.15
N LEU A 116 -6.04 -3.75 19.05
CA LEU A 116 -6.85 -2.60 18.66
C LEU A 116 -8.28 -3.01 18.29
N ALA A 117 -8.47 -4.17 17.67
CA ALA A 117 -9.80 -4.74 17.41
C ALA A 117 -10.55 -5.00 18.72
N ILE A 118 -9.91 -5.55 19.77
CA ILE A 118 -10.52 -5.72 21.09
C ILE A 118 -10.88 -4.38 21.74
N PHE A 119 -10.10 -3.32 21.51
CA PHE A 119 -10.36 -2.01 22.10
C PHE A 119 -11.71 -1.43 21.66
N THR A 120 -12.20 -1.79 20.49
CA THR A 120 -13.52 -1.39 19.99
C THR A 120 -14.68 -1.96 20.81
N GLY A 121 -14.52 -3.14 21.41
CA GLY A 121 -15.62 -3.88 22.04
C GLY A 121 -16.59 -4.53 21.05
N ALA A 122 -16.28 -4.57 19.74
CA ALA A 122 -17.12 -5.21 18.73
C ALA A 122 -17.33 -6.70 19.01
N ARG A 123 -18.54 -7.19 18.77
CA ARG A 123 -18.93 -8.58 19.05
C ARG A 123 -18.30 -9.55 18.07
N ARG A 124 -18.27 -9.19 16.78
CA ARG A 124 -17.63 -9.98 15.72
C ARG A 124 -16.28 -9.37 15.34
N ARG A 125 -15.22 -10.18 15.36
CA ARG A 125 -13.85 -9.79 14.99
C ARG A 125 -13.31 -10.86 14.04
N VAL A 126 -13.26 -10.52 12.77
CA VAL A 126 -12.84 -11.39 11.67
C VAL A 126 -11.38 -11.07 11.33
N GLY A 127 -10.56 -12.08 11.07
CA GLY A 127 -9.20 -11.86 10.60
C GLY A 127 -8.47 -13.16 10.30
N PHE A 128 -7.16 -13.05 10.11
CA PHE A 128 -6.32 -14.20 9.78
C PHE A 128 -5.66 -14.84 11.00
N ASN A 129 -5.42 -16.14 10.87
CA ASN A 129 -4.49 -16.88 11.70
C ASN A 129 -3.08 -16.25 11.59
N SER A 130 -2.47 -15.94 12.74
CA SER A 130 -1.23 -15.18 12.79
C SER A 130 -0.10 -15.99 13.41
N LYS A 131 1.11 -15.78 12.88
CA LYS A 131 2.35 -16.31 13.49
C LYS A 131 2.60 -15.75 14.89
N GLU A 132 2.05 -14.58 15.21
CA GLU A 132 2.12 -13.95 16.54
C GLU A 132 1.06 -14.47 17.52
N ARG A 133 0.32 -15.53 17.15
CA ARG A 133 -0.76 -16.12 17.95
C ARG A 133 -1.90 -15.13 18.29
N SER A 134 -2.14 -14.13 17.43
CA SER A 134 -3.18 -13.12 17.65
C SER A 134 -4.61 -13.65 17.48
N GLN A 135 -4.80 -14.84 16.91
CA GLN A 135 -6.12 -15.44 16.63
C GLN A 135 -6.99 -15.64 17.88
N TRP A 136 -6.39 -15.78 19.06
CA TRP A 136 -7.12 -15.91 20.34
C TRP A 136 -7.91 -14.64 20.72
N LEU A 137 -7.60 -13.51 20.06
CA LEU A 137 -8.26 -12.23 20.26
C LEU A 137 -9.41 -12.00 19.25
N LEU A 138 -9.52 -12.86 18.24
CA LEU A 138 -10.53 -12.81 17.19
C LEU A 138 -11.70 -13.76 17.52
N THR A 139 -12.86 -13.54 16.91
CA THR A 139 -14.00 -14.46 17.02
C THR A 139 -14.15 -15.35 15.81
N GLU A 140 -13.60 -14.94 14.68
CA GLU A 140 -13.66 -15.66 13.41
C GLU A 140 -12.31 -15.56 12.73
N VAL A 141 -11.75 -16.71 12.40
CA VAL A 141 -10.34 -16.85 12.02
C VAL A 141 -10.27 -17.66 10.75
N TYR A 142 -9.59 -17.10 9.76
CA TYR A 142 -9.30 -17.76 8.50
C TYR A 142 -7.81 -18.03 8.34
N ASP A 143 -7.46 -19.05 7.58
CA ASP A 143 -6.08 -19.24 7.12
C ASP A 143 -5.82 -18.39 5.87
N LYS A 144 -4.58 -17.91 5.74
CA LYS A 144 -4.18 -17.13 4.56
C LYS A 144 -4.12 -18.05 3.35
N PRO A 145 -4.74 -17.69 2.21
CA PRO A 145 -4.67 -18.50 1.01
C PRO A 145 -3.23 -18.58 0.48
N LEU A 146 -2.87 -19.75 -0.05
CA LEU A 146 -1.66 -19.89 -0.86
C LEU A 146 -2.04 -19.56 -2.31
N SER A 147 -1.61 -18.39 -2.78
CA SER A 147 -1.88 -17.95 -4.14
C SER A 147 -0.72 -17.13 -4.69
N ASN A 148 -0.61 -17.10 -6.02
CA ASN A 148 0.30 -16.20 -6.74
C ASN A 148 -0.41 -14.93 -7.22
N ASP A 149 -1.68 -14.75 -6.84
CA ASP A 149 -2.46 -13.57 -7.15
C ASP A 149 -2.14 -12.42 -6.20
N ILE A 150 -1.96 -11.23 -6.78
CA ILE A 150 -1.83 -9.99 -6.03
C ILE A 150 -3.06 -9.79 -5.16
N SER A 151 -2.85 -9.34 -3.92
CA SER A 151 -3.93 -9.11 -2.95
C SER A 151 -4.73 -10.37 -2.58
N SER A 152 -4.23 -11.57 -2.83
CA SER A 152 -4.97 -12.83 -2.57
C SER A 152 -5.56 -12.94 -1.17
N GLU A 153 -4.85 -12.45 -0.13
CA GLU A 153 -5.39 -12.41 1.23
C GLU A 153 -6.63 -11.49 1.34
N TYR A 154 -6.62 -10.31 0.71
CA TYR A 154 -7.75 -9.39 0.74
C TYR A 154 -8.90 -9.84 -0.15
N LYS A 155 -8.61 -10.45 -1.30
CA LYS A 155 -9.61 -11.09 -2.17
C LYS A 155 -10.34 -12.20 -1.44
N PHE A 156 -9.61 -13.04 -0.73
CA PHE A 156 -10.19 -14.11 0.08
C PHE A 156 -11.04 -13.56 1.23
N LEU A 157 -10.58 -12.51 1.94
CA LEU A 157 -11.40 -11.87 2.97
C LEU A 157 -12.68 -11.27 2.37
N ALA A 158 -12.56 -10.55 1.25
CA ALA A 158 -13.69 -9.96 0.55
C ALA A 158 -14.74 -11.00 0.14
N SER A 159 -14.30 -12.18 -0.33
CA SER A 159 -15.20 -13.26 -0.73
C SER A 159 -15.98 -13.89 0.43
N GLN A 160 -15.62 -13.60 1.69
CA GLN A 160 -16.42 -14.01 2.84
C GLN A 160 -17.63 -13.10 3.08
N PHE A 161 -17.67 -11.94 2.39
CA PHE A 161 -18.71 -10.92 2.57
C PHE A 161 -19.53 -10.70 1.30
N SER A 162 -18.90 -10.78 0.11
CA SER A 162 -19.59 -10.53 -1.17
C SER A 162 -19.04 -11.44 -2.27
N ASP A 163 -19.93 -11.90 -3.15
CA ASP A 163 -19.59 -12.65 -4.37
C ASP A 163 -19.12 -11.74 -5.51
N THR A 164 -19.21 -10.42 -5.36
CA THR A 164 -18.77 -9.52 -6.43
C THR A 164 -17.26 -9.56 -6.62
N PRO A 165 -16.77 -9.28 -7.84
CA PRO A 165 -15.34 -9.17 -8.09
C PRO A 165 -14.69 -8.11 -7.19
N PHE A 166 -13.65 -8.51 -6.46
CA PHE A 166 -12.80 -7.59 -5.71
C PHE A 166 -12.16 -6.57 -6.65
N GLN A 167 -12.21 -5.28 -6.32
CA GLN A 167 -11.60 -4.22 -7.13
C GLN A 167 -10.78 -3.29 -6.26
N LEU A 168 -9.51 -3.12 -6.61
CA LEU A 168 -8.65 -2.13 -5.96
C LEU A 168 -9.16 -0.72 -6.25
N THR A 169 -9.24 0.12 -5.22
CA THR A 169 -9.81 1.47 -5.34
C THR A 169 -8.94 2.48 -4.61
N LEU A 170 -8.45 3.49 -5.35
CA LEU A 170 -7.81 4.66 -4.78
C LEU A 170 -8.35 5.89 -5.48
N ASN A 171 -8.90 6.81 -4.69
CA ASN A 171 -9.41 8.07 -5.20
C ASN A 171 -8.47 9.20 -4.80
N LEU A 172 -8.27 10.11 -5.75
CA LEU A 172 -7.46 11.31 -5.57
C LEU A 172 -8.39 12.50 -5.48
N SER A 173 -8.10 13.41 -4.55
CA SER A 173 -8.77 14.71 -4.51
C SER A 173 -8.40 15.56 -5.72
N ASN A 174 -9.19 16.60 -6.00
CA ASN A 174 -8.84 17.55 -7.04
C ASN A 174 -7.57 18.34 -6.66
N GLU A 175 -7.40 18.62 -5.37
CA GLU A 175 -6.23 19.28 -4.80
C GLU A 175 -4.95 18.47 -5.07
N ASP A 176 -4.98 17.15 -4.83
CA ASP A 176 -3.83 16.25 -5.11
C ASP A 176 -3.46 16.28 -6.61
N ARG A 177 -4.46 16.30 -7.49
CA ARG A 177 -4.26 16.33 -8.95
C ARG A 177 -3.65 17.66 -9.40
N VAL A 178 -4.15 18.77 -8.87
CA VAL A 178 -3.65 20.11 -9.17
C VAL A 178 -2.22 20.29 -8.65
N ALA A 179 -1.95 19.86 -7.42
CA ALA A 179 -0.62 19.94 -6.82
C ALA A 179 0.41 19.10 -7.59
N ALA A 180 0.06 17.86 -7.96
CA ALA A 180 0.92 17.01 -8.78
C ALA A 180 1.22 17.63 -10.15
N LYS A 181 0.21 18.17 -10.83
CA LYS A 181 0.38 18.86 -12.13
C LYS A 181 1.30 20.07 -11.99
N ALA A 182 1.06 20.94 -11.00
CA ALA A 182 1.89 22.12 -10.77
C ALA A 182 3.36 21.74 -10.49
N GLN A 183 3.60 20.65 -9.76
CA GLN A 183 4.95 20.18 -9.49
C GLN A 183 5.66 19.61 -10.73
N LEU A 184 4.92 18.94 -11.63
CA LEU A 184 5.43 18.48 -12.92
C LEU A 184 5.79 19.66 -13.85
N GLU A 185 4.91 20.65 -13.95
CA GLU A 185 5.12 21.88 -14.73
C GLU A 185 6.33 22.67 -14.23
N LYS A 186 6.44 22.86 -12.92
CA LYS A 186 7.61 23.50 -12.29
C LYS A 186 8.92 22.77 -12.57
N SER A 187 8.84 21.46 -12.79
CA SER A 187 9.97 20.59 -13.09
C SER A 187 10.32 20.53 -14.58
N GLY A 188 9.54 21.19 -15.44
CA GLY A 188 9.74 21.17 -16.90
C GLY A 188 9.41 19.82 -17.56
N ILE A 189 8.71 18.93 -16.86
CA ILE A 189 8.30 17.63 -17.41
C ILE A 189 6.83 17.70 -17.83
N GLU A 190 6.62 17.55 -19.13
CA GLU A 190 5.30 17.42 -19.75
C GLU A 190 5.05 15.96 -20.17
N SER A 191 3.78 15.57 -20.24
CA SER A 191 3.38 14.27 -20.77
C SER A 191 3.76 14.11 -22.26
N PRO A 192 4.04 12.88 -22.73
CA PRO A 192 4.14 11.64 -21.95
C PRO A 192 5.46 11.54 -21.15
N TYR A 193 5.41 10.93 -19.97
CA TYR A 193 6.57 10.65 -19.13
C TYR A 193 6.47 9.27 -18.49
N LEU A 194 7.62 8.65 -18.21
CA LEU A 194 7.72 7.43 -17.40
C LEU A 194 7.87 7.80 -15.92
N VAL A 195 7.39 6.94 -15.03
CA VAL A 195 7.68 7.03 -13.60
C VAL A 195 8.63 5.92 -13.19
N ILE A 196 9.63 6.26 -12.38
CA ILE A 196 10.49 5.30 -11.71
C ILE A 196 10.30 5.39 -10.20
N ALA A 197 10.01 4.25 -9.56
CA ALA A 197 9.89 4.09 -8.10
C ALA A 197 10.99 3.14 -7.59
N PRO A 198 12.23 3.62 -7.41
CA PRO A 198 13.39 2.74 -7.22
C PRO A 198 13.64 2.39 -5.74
N PHE A 199 12.97 3.08 -4.82
CA PHE A 199 13.25 3.01 -3.38
C PHE A 199 12.31 2.07 -2.64
N THR A 200 12.89 1.35 -1.68
CA THR A 200 12.18 0.46 -0.76
C THR A 200 12.89 0.44 0.58
N THR A 201 12.37 -0.30 1.56
CA THR A 201 12.90 -0.23 2.95
C THR A 201 13.95 -1.29 3.27
N ARG A 202 14.05 -2.33 2.44
CA ARG A 202 14.94 -3.48 2.71
C ARG A 202 16.05 -3.52 1.65
N PRO A 203 17.34 -3.61 2.03
CA PRO A 203 18.45 -3.65 1.09
C PRO A 203 18.26 -4.69 -0.03
N GLN A 204 17.86 -5.91 0.34
CA GLN A 204 17.64 -7.03 -0.57
C GLN A 204 16.44 -6.91 -1.53
N LYS A 205 15.71 -5.79 -1.48
CA LYS A 205 14.62 -5.45 -2.42
C LYS A 205 15.02 -4.30 -3.35
N HIS A 206 16.16 -3.66 -3.13
CA HIS A 206 16.64 -2.60 -4.02
C HIS A 206 17.25 -3.22 -5.27
N TRP A 207 16.92 -2.65 -6.42
CA TRP A 207 17.62 -2.95 -7.64
C TRP A 207 18.95 -2.19 -7.67
N LEU A 208 19.95 -2.76 -8.34
CA LEU A 208 21.32 -2.28 -8.23
C LEU A 208 21.47 -0.88 -8.83
N LEU A 209 22.25 -0.02 -8.17
CA LEU A 209 22.47 1.35 -8.63
C LEU A 209 23.07 1.40 -10.07
N PRO A 210 24.07 0.58 -10.43
CA PRO A 210 24.53 0.48 -11.82
C PRO A 210 23.42 0.13 -12.82
N HIS A 211 22.48 -0.74 -12.44
CA HIS A 211 21.37 -1.12 -13.31
C HIS A 211 20.40 0.05 -13.53
N TRP A 212 20.12 0.84 -12.50
CA TRP A 212 19.35 2.08 -12.66
C TRP A 212 20.03 3.06 -13.60
N HIS A 213 21.34 3.30 -13.45
CA HIS A 213 22.09 4.20 -14.34
C HIS A 213 22.08 3.75 -15.79
N GLU A 214 22.27 2.45 -16.04
CA GLU A 214 22.20 1.88 -17.38
C GLU A 214 20.80 2.07 -17.99
N LEU A 215 19.74 1.74 -17.24
CA LEU A 215 18.37 1.91 -17.68
C LEU A 215 18.03 3.37 -17.98
N LEU A 216 18.39 4.31 -17.09
CA LEU A 216 18.18 5.74 -17.32
C LEU A 216 18.88 6.24 -18.58
N THR A 217 20.06 5.69 -18.87
CA THR A 217 20.83 6.01 -20.08
C THR A 217 20.12 5.52 -21.34
N THR A 218 19.66 4.27 -21.36
CA THR A 218 19.00 3.71 -22.55
C THR A 218 17.63 4.33 -22.79
N LEU A 219 16.84 4.55 -21.75
CA LEU A 219 15.54 5.24 -21.86
C LEU A 219 15.67 6.69 -22.34
N GLY A 220 16.73 7.39 -21.91
CA GLY A 220 17.04 8.73 -22.40
C GLY A 220 17.38 8.76 -23.89
N LYS A 221 18.18 7.80 -24.35
CA LYS A 221 18.49 7.64 -25.80
C LYS A 221 17.25 7.34 -26.63
N ALA A 222 16.27 6.64 -26.06
CA ALA A 222 14.97 6.39 -26.67
C ALA A 222 14.00 7.60 -26.59
N GLY A 223 14.43 8.72 -26.01
CA GLY A 223 13.64 9.96 -25.96
C GLY A 223 12.62 10.04 -24.81
N HIS A 224 12.66 9.13 -23.84
CA HIS A 224 11.73 9.16 -22.71
C HIS A 224 12.09 10.24 -21.68
N LYS A 225 11.07 11.00 -21.27
CA LYS A 225 11.10 11.84 -20.07
C LYS A 225 10.79 10.98 -18.84
N ILE A 226 11.49 11.20 -17.73
CA ILE A 226 11.42 10.34 -16.54
C ILE A 226 11.19 11.16 -15.29
N VAL A 227 10.25 10.71 -14.47
CA VAL A 227 9.99 11.23 -13.12
C VAL A 227 10.35 10.17 -12.08
N VAL A 228 11.33 10.46 -11.23
CA VAL A 228 11.71 9.58 -10.11
C VAL A 228 10.92 9.98 -8.86
N LEU A 229 10.19 9.03 -8.29
CA LEU A 229 9.41 9.20 -7.07
C LEU A 229 10.06 8.50 -5.87
N GLY A 230 9.80 9.03 -4.67
CA GLY A 230 10.33 8.52 -3.41
C GLY A 230 9.83 9.33 -2.23
N GLY A 231 10.03 8.82 -1.02
CA GLY A 231 9.69 9.54 0.20
C GLY A 231 10.73 10.60 0.58
N PRO A 232 10.49 11.36 1.66
CA PRO A 232 11.44 12.35 2.17
C PRO A 232 12.83 11.81 2.47
N ALA A 233 12.93 10.56 2.94
CA ALA A 233 14.20 9.90 3.22
C ALA A 233 15.01 9.56 1.95
N ASP A 234 14.35 9.52 0.79
CA ASP A 234 14.98 9.12 -0.47
C ASP A 234 15.51 10.32 -1.26
N LYS A 235 15.20 11.56 -0.84
CA LYS A 235 15.51 12.80 -1.57
C LYS A 235 16.95 12.88 -2.04
N HIS A 236 17.91 12.59 -1.16
CA HIS A 236 19.33 12.65 -1.48
C HIS A 236 19.73 11.60 -2.52
N GLN A 237 19.34 10.34 -2.31
CA GLN A 237 19.67 9.24 -3.23
C GLN A 237 19.01 9.45 -4.60
N ALA A 238 17.78 9.96 -4.62
CA ALA A 238 17.08 10.29 -5.85
C ALA A 238 17.76 11.41 -6.63
N ALA A 239 18.21 12.47 -5.95
CA ALA A 239 18.98 13.54 -6.59
C ALA A 239 20.29 13.01 -7.18
N GLN A 240 21.03 12.17 -6.44
CA GLN A 240 22.25 11.53 -6.96
C GLN A 240 21.99 10.64 -8.16
N LEU A 241 20.87 9.93 -8.18
CA LEU A 241 20.48 9.07 -9.29
C LEU A 241 20.16 9.89 -10.55
N THR A 242 19.51 11.05 -10.42
CA THR A 242 19.03 11.85 -11.57
C THR A 242 19.98 12.94 -12.05
N GLN A 243 20.95 13.39 -11.23
CA GLN A 243 21.76 14.60 -11.50
C GLN A 243 22.48 14.63 -12.86
N ASN A 244 22.81 13.46 -13.43
CA ASN A 244 23.54 13.34 -14.69
C ASN A 244 22.63 13.14 -15.91
N TYR A 245 21.31 13.26 -15.76
CA TYR A 245 20.33 12.93 -16.79
C TYR A 245 19.33 14.08 -16.97
N ALA A 246 19.52 14.90 -18.01
CA ALA A 246 18.65 16.05 -18.28
C ALA A 246 17.18 15.68 -18.56
N HIS A 247 16.92 14.46 -19.02
CA HIS A 247 15.57 13.92 -19.24
C HIS A 247 14.92 13.35 -17.96
N CYS A 248 15.61 13.40 -16.82
CA CYS A 248 15.13 12.87 -15.55
C CYS A 248 14.93 13.98 -14.52
N VAL A 249 13.78 13.98 -13.84
CA VAL A 249 13.56 14.81 -12.66
C VAL A 249 13.21 13.95 -11.46
N SER A 250 13.82 14.25 -10.32
CA SER A 250 13.44 13.68 -9.03
C SER A 250 12.39 14.56 -8.34
N LEU A 251 11.25 13.96 -8.00
CA LEU A 251 10.24 14.54 -7.11
C LEU A 251 10.22 13.88 -5.74
N ALA A 252 11.23 13.06 -5.43
CA ALA A 252 11.34 12.37 -4.14
C ALA A 252 11.33 13.37 -2.97
N GLY A 253 10.44 13.14 -2.01
CA GLY A 253 10.26 14.01 -0.84
C GLY A 253 9.67 15.40 -1.15
N SER A 254 9.30 15.67 -2.39
CA SER A 254 8.65 16.93 -2.80
C SER A 254 7.14 16.80 -2.93
N LEU A 255 6.64 15.57 -2.87
CA LEU A 255 5.23 15.23 -3.00
C LEU A 255 4.74 14.47 -1.77
N SER A 256 3.48 14.67 -1.43
CA SER A 256 2.71 13.78 -0.58
C SER A 256 2.52 12.41 -1.26
N ILE A 257 2.02 11.42 -0.51
CA ILE A 257 1.74 10.10 -1.07
C ILE A 257 0.63 10.16 -2.12
N THR A 258 -0.41 10.96 -1.88
CA THR A 258 -1.55 11.12 -2.80
C THR A 258 -1.19 11.94 -4.02
N GLU A 259 -0.32 12.94 -3.88
CA GLU A 259 0.25 13.66 -5.04
C GLU A 259 1.17 12.75 -5.87
N SER A 260 1.98 11.90 -5.23
CA SER A 260 2.78 10.88 -5.94
C SER A 260 1.88 9.90 -6.70
N ALA A 261 0.76 9.50 -6.09
CA ALA A 261 -0.25 8.68 -6.74
C ALA A 261 -0.90 9.38 -7.94
N ALA A 262 -1.11 10.71 -7.87
CA ALA A 262 -1.60 11.51 -8.99
C ALA A 262 -0.60 11.59 -10.16
N VAL A 263 0.71 11.72 -9.86
CA VAL A 263 1.77 11.62 -10.89
C VAL A 263 1.76 10.24 -11.56
N ILE A 264 1.62 9.17 -10.77
CA ILE A 264 1.52 7.79 -11.29
C ILE A 264 0.27 7.62 -12.15
N ALA A 265 -0.89 8.13 -11.72
CA ALA A 265 -2.14 7.97 -12.45
C ALA A 265 -2.11 8.54 -13.88
N GLN A 266 -1.17 9.45 -14.18
CA GLN A 266 -1.01 10.09 -15.49
C GLN A 266 0.25 9.64 -16.25
N CYS A 267 1.09 8.77 -15.68
CA CYS A 267 2.34 8.37 -16.32
C CYS A 267 2.10 7.46 -17.52
N GLN A 268 2.95 7.48 -18.53
CA GLN A 268 2.87 6.56 -19.66
C GLN A 268 3.06 5.10 -19.20
N ALA A 269 4.10 4.85 -18.39
CA ALA A 269 4.33 3.60 -17.70
C ALA A 269 5.07 3.82 -16.36
N LEU A 270 5.02 2.83 -15.47
CA LEU A 270 5.67 2.81 -14.17
C LEU A 270 6.67 1.67 -14.09
N ILE A 271 7.90 1.95 -13.65
CA ILE A 271 8.93 0.95 -13.38
C ILE A 271 9.32 1.07 -11.91
N GLY A 272 9.25 0.00 -11.14
CA GLY A 272 9.63 0.09 -9.74
C GLY A 272 9.97 -1.23 -9.10
N VAL A 273 10.65 -1.16 -7.97
CA VAL A 273 10.87 -2.34 -7.10
C VAL A 273 9.57 -2.72 -6.39
N ASP A 274 9.57 -3.81 -5.61
CA ASP A 274 8.48 -4.12 -4.69
C ASP A 274 8.35 -3.02 -3.60
N THR A 275 7.53 -2.01 -3.89
CA THR A 275 7.22 -0.86 -3.03
C THR A 275 5.77 -0.42 -3.23
N GLY A 276 5.22 0.32 -2.27
CA GLY A 276 3.83 0.77 -2.35
C GLY A 276 3.53 1.63 -3.58
N LEU A 277 4.51 2.41 -4.07
CA LEU A 277 4.32 3.26 -5.25
C LEU A 277 4.10 2.41 -6.51
N THR A 278 4.87 1.33 -6.69
CA THR A 278 4.68 0.35 -7.78
C THR A 278 3.28 -0.25 -7.75
N HIS A 279 2.78 -0.56 -6.55
CA HIS A 279 1.45 -1.11 -6.35
C HIS A 279 0.32 -0.12 -6.67
N ILE A 280 0.55 1.18 -6.50
CA ILE A 280 -0.40 2.23 -6.91
C ILE A 280 -0.60 2.24 -8.44
N GLY A 281 0.46 1.97 -9.22
CA GLY A 281 0.33 1.83 -10.68
C GLY A 281 -0.65 0.74 -11.10
N MET A 282 -0.75 -0.34 -10.30
CA MET A 282 -1.72 -1.41 -10.53
C MET A 282 -3.17 -0.96 -10.33
N VAL A 283 -3.42 -0.07 -9.36
CA VAL A 283 -4.76 0.45 -9.09
C VAL A 283 -5.24 1.33 -10.24
N TYR A 284 -4.38 2.20 -10.75
CA TYR A 284 -4.72 3.07 -11.89
C TYR A 284 -4.54 2.38 -13.25
N GLN A 285 -4.34 1.06 -13.26
CA GLN A 285 -4.16 0.25 -14.48
C GLN A 285 -3.12 0.82 -15.45
N ARG A 286 -2.06 1.43 -14.92
CA ARG A 286 -0.95 1.93 -15.74
C ARG A 286 -0.08 0.77 -16.19
N PRO A 287 0.48 0.76 -17.41
CA PRO A 287 1.53 -0.18 -17.77
C PRO A 287 2.62 -0.16 -16.69
N THR A 288 2.84 -1.29 -16.01
CA THR A 288 3.68 -1.33 -14.80
C THR A 288 4.63 -2.51 -14.83
N ILE A 289 5.93 -2.22 -14.72
CA ILE A 289 6.99 -3.22 -14.54
C ILE A 289 7.38 -3.23 -13.07
N ALA A 290 7.15 -4.34 -12.39
CA ALA A 290 7.52 -4.53 -10.99
C ALA A 290 8.71 -5.49 -10.88
N ILE A 291 9.79 -5.02 -10.26
CA ILE A 291 11.03 -5.78 -10.06
C ILE A 291 11.02 -6.41 -8.68
N PHE A 292 11.12 -7.74 -8.64
CA PHE A 292 11.16 -8.55 -7.43
C PHE A 292 12.48 -9.31 -7.32
N GLY A 293 12.85 -9.61 -6.07
CA GLY A 293 13.99 -10.47 -5.75
C GLY A 293 13.72 -11.26 -4.49
N SER A 294 14.07 -10.70 -3.34
CA SER A 294 13.98 -11.42 -2.05
C SER A 294 12.56 -11.74 -1.56
N THR A 295 11.54 -11.05 -2.04
CA THR A 295 10.13 -11.27 -1.67
C THR A 295 9.47 -12.22 -2.66
N ARG A 296 8.47 -12.98 -2.20
CA ARG A 296 7.68 -13.84 -3.11
C ARG A 296 6.96 -12.94 -4.12
N PRO A 297 7.22 -13.08 -5.43
CA PRO A 297 6.48 -12.33 -6.43
C PRO A 297 5.05 -12.86 -6.50
N TYR A 298 4.11 -11.97 -6.79
CA TYR A 298 2.85 -12.37 -7.40
C TYR A 298 3.08 -12.50 -8.92
N THR A 299 2.37 -13.41 -9.57
CA THR A 299 2.45 -13.62 -11.02
C THR A 299 1.13 -13.35 -11.71
N GLN A 300 0.05 -13.14 -10.94
CA GLN A 300 -1.26 -12.78 -11.45
C GLN A 300 -1.67 -11.42 -10.86
N THR A 301 -2.20 -10.54 -11.71
CA THR A 301 -2.66 -9.21 -11.31
C THR A 301 -3.97 -8.86 -12.03
N GLN A 302 -4.70 -7.89 -11.51
CA GLN A 302 -5.90 -7.34 -12.17
C GLN A 302 -5.55 -6.33 -13.27
N ASN A 303 -4.30 -5.90 -13.36
CA ASN A 303 -3.82 -5.00 -14.39
C ASN A 303 -3.21 -5.83 -15.55
N PRO A 304 -3.85 -5.90 -16.73
CA PRO A 304 -3.35 -6.69 -17.85
C PRO A 304 -2.01 -6.16 -18.42
N ALA A 305 -1.69 -4.89 -18.15
CA ALA A 305 -0.44 -4.24 -18.54
C ALA A 305 0.64 -4.32 -17.45
N ALA A 306 0.45 -5.15 -16.42
CA ALA A 306 1.48 -5.44 -15.43
C ALA A 306 2.46 -6.51 -15.93
N ARG A 307 3.76 -6.31 -15.70
CA ARG A 307 4.82 -7.30 -15.94
C ARG A 307 5.68 -7.42 -14.69
N ILE A 308 5.85 -8.65 -14.20
CA ILE A 308 6.58 -8.92 -12.97
C ILE A 308 7.89 -9.59 -13.34
N LEU A 309 8.99 -8.87 -13.11
CA LEU A 309 10.33 -9.34 -13.41
C LEU A 309 10.98 -9.84 -12.13
N TYR A 310 11.37 -11.11 -12.14
CA TYR A 310 12.09 -11.76 -11.05
C TYR A 310 12.92 -12.90 -11.61
N ALA A 311 13.97 -13.28 -10.88
CA ALA A 311 14.74 -14.47 -11.18
C ALA A 311 14.28 -15.63 -10.29
N ASP A 312 13.91 -16.75 -10.92
CA ASP A 312 13.57 -17.98 -10.20
C ASP A 312 14.87 -18.71 -9.81
N ILE A 313 15.36 -18.39 -8.61
CA ILE A 313 16.61 -18.95 -8.08
C ILE A 313 16.37 -19.58 -6.71
N ALA A 314 17.14 -20.62 -6.37
CA ALA A 314 16.90 -21.44 -5.18
C ALA A 314 16.87 -20.67 -3.85
N CYS A 315 17.54 -19.51 -3.76
CA CYS A 315 17.57 -18.70 -2.54
C CYS A 315 16.44 -17.64 -2.44
N ALA A 316 15.61 -17.50 -3.47
CA ALA A 316 14.49 -16.57 -3.54
C ALA A 316 13.16 -17.33 -3.73
N PRO A 317 12.08 -16.99 -3.00
CA PRO A 317 11.98 -15.93 -2.00
C PRO A 317 12.71 -16.26 -0.70
N CYS A 318 13.26 -15.23 -0.06
CA CYS A 318 14.10 -15.38 1.12
C CYS A 318 13.25 -15.66 2.38
N LYS A 319 13.67 -16.64 3.19
CA LYS A 319 12.97 -16.97 4.46
C LYS A 319 13.25 -15.98 5.60
N ARG A 320 14.30 -15.14 5.52
CA ARG A 320 14.76 -14.21 6.59
C ARG A 320 15.09 -12.82 6.04
N ARG A 321 15.88 -12.03 6.78
CA ARG A 321 16.47 -10.74 6.35
C ARG A 321 17.92 -10.96 5.91
N PRO A 322 18.19 -11.58 4.75
CA PRO A 322 19.55 -11.90 4.35
C PRO A 322 20.31 -10.62 4.00
N THR A 323 21.61 -10.61 4.29
CA THR A 323 22.56 -9.61 3.80
C THR A 323 23.05 -9.96 2.40
N CYS A 324 22.92 -11.23 1.99
CA CYS A 324 23.38 -11.78 0.70
C CYS A 324 24.85 -11.46 0.39
N ASP A 325 25.66 -11.16 1.42
CA ASP A 325 27.01 -10.60 1.31
C ASP A 325 27.11 -9.45 0.29
N GLY A 326 26.03 -8.65 0.20
CA GLY A 326 25.91 -7.54 -0.74
C GLY A 326 25.67 -7.92 -2.21
N ARG A 327 25.67 -9.21 -2.56
CA ARG A 327 25.49 -9.68 -3.94
C ARG A 327 24.09 -9.46 -4.46
N PHE A 328 23.07 -9.93 -3.74
CA PHE A 328 21.67 -9.88 -4.18
C PHE A 328 21.46 -10.46 -5.60
N ASP A 329 21.93 -11.69 -5.85
CA ASP A 329 21.92 -12.31 -7.18
C ASP A 329 20.54 -12.29 -7.87
N CYS A 330 19.46 -12.41 -7.10
CA CYS A 330 18.09 -12.29 -7.62
C CYS A 330 17.80 -10.93 -8.26
N MET A 331 18.34 -9.85 -7.70
CA MET A 331 18.21 -8.49 -8.25
C MET A 331 19.21 -8.24 -9.40
N GLN A 332 20.41 -8.84 -9.34
CA GLN A 332 21.39 -8.79 -10.44
C GLN A 332 20.86 -9.50 -11.71
N ALA A 333 20.17 -10.61 -11.55
CA ALA A 333 19.68 -11.40 -12.67
C ALA A 333 18.59 -10.68 -13.49
N VAL A 334 17.91 -9.68 -12.91
CA VAL A 334 17.01 -8.79 -13.67
C VAL A 334 17.85 -7.66 -14.29
N THR A 335 18.09 -7.74 -15.60
CA THR A 335 18.98 -6.79 -16.30
C THR A 335 18.23 -5.57 -16.82
N PRO A 336 18.92 -4.44 -17.04
CA PRO A 336 18.32 -3.25 -17.68
C PRO A 336 17.75 -3.54 -19.07
N GLN A 337 18.43 -4.38 -19.85
CA GLN A 337 17.93 -4.87 -21.14
C GLN A 337 16.57 -5.55 -21.02
N MET A 338 16.37 -6.43 -20.02
CA MET A 338 15.09 -7.10 -19.80
C MET A 338 13.98 -6.09 -19.47
N VAL A 339 14.28 -5.10 -18.62
CA VAL A 339 13.33 -4.04 -18.25
C VAL A 339 12.96 -3.20 -19.48
N GLN A 340 13.94 -2.80 -20.29
CA GLN A 340 13.73 -2.02 -21.51
C GLN A 340 12.88 -2.78 -22.53
N GLN A 341 13.23 -4.03 -22.86
CA GLN A 341 12.46 -4.85 -23.79
C GLN A 341 11.02 -5.08 -23.31
N THR A 342 10.85 -5.26 -21.99
CA THR A 342 9.51 -5.39 -21.40
C THR A 342 8.71 -4.10 -21.54
N LEU A 343 9.35 -2.94 -21.38
CA LEU A 343 8.70 -1.64 -21.56
C LEU A 343 8.30 -1.41 -23.01
N GLU A 344 9.19 -1.71 -23.96
CA GLU A 344 8.92 -1.59 -25.40
C GLU A 344 7.74 -2.47 -25.84
N GLY A 345 7.53 -3.63 -25.22
CA GLY A 345 6.35 -4.47 -25.48
C GLY A 345 5.05 -4.00 -24.80
N LEU A 346 5.12 -3.00 -23.92
CA LEU A 346 3.96 -2.43 -23.20
C LEU A 346 3.49 -1.08 -23.75
N LEU A 347 4.38 -0.35 -24.42
CA LEU A 347 4.12 0.94 -25.07
C LEU A 347 3.79 0.74 -26.55
#